data_AF-A0A1Q5UGL5-F1
#
_entry.id   AF-A0A1Q5UGL5-F1
#
_cell.length_a   1.000
_cell.length_b   1.000
_cell.length_c   1.000
_cell.angle_alpha   90.00
_cell.angle_beta   90.00
_cell.angle_gamma   90.00
#
_symmetry.space_group_name_H-M   'P 1'
#
loop_
_entity.id
_entity.type
_entity.pdbx_description
1 polymer ?
#
loop_
_entity_poly.entity_id
_entity_poly.type
_entity_poly.pdbx_seq_one_letter_code
_entity_poly.pdbx_strand_id
1 'polypeptide(L)'
;MDLIVITTYEIIFSNNKTVTGESVALMQFVKESGKLALRTNKLILDPNPLMSGLAAVSEPQIPPTDQQLADKPTVNHAENVALID
;
A
#
# COMPACT_ATOMS: atom_id res chain seq x y z
N MET A 1 -27.61 19.70 13.53
CA MET A 1 -27.99 18.84 12.39
C MET A 1 -26.87 17.86 12.21
N ASP A 2 -27.20 16.58 12.14
CA ASP A 2 -26.19 15.54 12.07
C ASP A 2 -26.26 14.88 10.70
N LEU A 3 -25.11 14.71 10.06
CA LEU A 3 -24.96 14.06 8.77
C LEU A 3 -24.12 12.80 8.97
N ILE A 4 -24.69 11.67 8.57
CA ILE A 4 -24.02 10.37 8.58
C ILE A 4 -23.79 9.99 7.11
N VAL A 5 -22.53 9.76 6.75
CA VAL A 5 -22.14 9.37 5.39
C VAL A 5 -21.48 8.00 5.44
N ILE A 6 -21.99 7.07 4.66
CA ILE A 6 -21.32 5.80 4.37
C ILE A 6 -20.42 6.04 3.17
N THR A 7 -19.13 5.79 3.32
CA THR A 7 -18.12 6.05 2.29
C THR A 7 -17.06 4.95 2.29
N THR A 8 -16.26 4.89 1.25
CA THR A 8 -15.09 3.99 1.19
C THR A 8 -13.81 4.78 1.47
N TYR A 9 -12.80 4.10 2.02
CA TYR A 9 -11.47 4.64 2.19
C TYR A 9 -10.42 3.82 1.43
N GLU A 10 -9.27 4.44 1.19
CA GLU A 10 -8.06 3.82 0.68
C GLU A 10 -6.88 4.30 1.53
N ILE A 11 -6.07 3.37 2.02
CA ILE A 11 -4.84 3.65 2.76
C ILE A 11 -3.68 2.97 2.05
N ILE A 12 -2.66 3.77 1.74
CA ILE A 12 -1.41 3.32 1.13
C ILE A 12 -0.36 3.34 2.24
N PHE A 13 0.20 2.18 2.54
CA PHE A 13 1.28 2.02 3.52
C PHE A 13 2.64 2.33 2.88
N SER A 14 3.67 2.55 3.71
CA SER A 14 5.03 2.89 3.25
C SER A 14 5.69 1.82 2.37
N ASN A 15 5.23 0.57 2.45
CA ASN A 15 5.68 -0.53 1.59
C ASN A 15 4.87 -0.64 0.27
N ASN A 16 4.12 0.40 -0.10
CA ASN A 16 3.21 0.44 -1.25
C ASN A 16 2.07 -0.59 -1.19
N LYS A 17 1.83 -1.23 -0.04
CA LYS A 17 0.62 -2.03 0.15
C LYS A 17 -0.57 -1.09 0.27
N THR A 18 -1.65 -1.43 -0.42
CA THR A 18 -2.92 -0.70 -0.35
C THR A 18 -3.97 -1.52 0.39
N VAL A 19 -4.75 -0.86 1.24
CA VAL A 19 -5.95 -1.41 1.87
C VAL A 19 -7.11 -0.48 1.59
N THR A 20 -8.22 -1.05 1.13
CA THR A 20 -9.50 -0.36 0.97
C THR A 20 -10.53 -0.94 1.93
N GLY A 21 -11.56 -0.16 2.25
CA GLY A 21 -12.64 -0.63 3.12
C GLY A 21 -13.81 0.34 3.20
N GLU A 22 -14.87 -0.10 3.87
CA GLU A 22 -16.01 0.74 4.20
C GLU A 22 -15.73 1.59 5.45
N SER A 23 -16.34 2.76 5.49
CA SER A 23 -16.21 3.72 6.59
C SER A 23 -17.48 4.51 6.80
N VAL A 24 -17.60 5.07 8.00
CA VAL A 24 -18.71 5.95 8.37
C VAL A 24 -18.13 7.29 8.80
N ALA A 25 -18.55 8.37 8.14
CA ALA A 25 -18.24 9.73 8.54
C ALA A 25 -19.43 10.34 9.30
N LEU A 26 -19.17 10.79 10.53
CA LEU A 26 -20.12 11.48 11.39
C LEU A 26 -19.78 12.97 11.43
N MET A 27 -20.67 13.78 10.88
CA MET A 27 -20.51 15.24 10.81
C MET A 27 -21.62 15.93 11.59
N GLN A 28 -21.24 16.79 12.54
CA GLN A 28 -22.19 17.62 13.29
C GLN A 28 -22.10 19.06 12.81
N PHE A 29 -23.22 19.59 12.31
CA PHE A 29 -23.36 20.99 11.93
C PHE A 29 -24.20 21.74 12.96
N VAL A 30 -23.70 22.90 13.37
CA VAL A 30 -24.38 23.83 14.27
C VAL A 30 -24.55 25.18 13.60
N LYS A 31 -25.58 25.93 13.99
CA LYS A 31 -25.76 27.31 13.54
C LYS A 31 -25.16 28.24 14.59
N GLU A 32 -24.08 28.93 14.24
CA GLU A 32 -23.38 29.88 15.12
C GLU A 32 -23.30 31.24 14.43
N SER A 33 -23.75 32.30 15.10
CA SER A 33 -23.73 33.67 14.58
C SER A 33 -24.35 33.81 13.18
N GLY A 34 -25.42 33.06 12.91
CA GLY A 34 -26.11 33.05 11.62
C GLY A 34 -25.44 32.21 10.53
N LYS A 35 -24.28 31.60 10.78
CA LYS A 35 -23.54 30.75 9.84
C LYS A 35 -23.68 29.27 10.20
N LEU A 36 -23.54 28.38 9.22
CA LEU A 36 -23.43 26.95 9.44
C LEU A 36 -21.96 26.61 9.74
N ALA A 37 -21.67 26.04 10.89
CA ALA A 37 -20.34 25.63 11.31
C ALA A 37 -20.29 24.11 11.48
N LEU A 38 -19.20 23.49 11.01
CA LEU A 38 -18.91 22.07 11.25
C LEU A 38 -18.19 21.95 12.60
N ARG A 39 -18.85 21.34 13.59
CA ARG A 39 -18.34 21.21 14.96
C ARG A 39 -17.62 19.89 15.21
N THR A 40 -18.07 18.82 14.57
CA THR A 40 -17.46 17.49 14.70
C THR A 40 -17.37 16.87 13.33
N ASN A 41 -16.21 16.25 13.05
CA ASN A 41 -15.98 15.41 11.90
C ASN A 41 -15.20 14.18 12.40
N LYS A 42 -15.87 13.04 12.50
CA LYS A 42 -15.27 11.77 12.93
C LYS A 42 -15.38 10.78 11.79
N LEU A 43 -14.26 10.19 11.40
CA LEU A 43 -14.21 9.07 10.46
C LEU A 43 -14.00 7.79 11.25
N ILE A 44 -14.89 6.82 11.05
CA ILE A 44 -14.83 5.50 11.66
C ILE A 44 -14.50 4.50 10.56
N LEU A 45 -13.45 3.71 10.78
CA LEU A 45 -12.95 2.70 9.85
C LEU A 45 -13.18 1.31 10.45
N ASP A 46 -13.42 0.31 9.59
CA ASP A 46 -13.35 -1.09 10.01
C ASP A 46 -11.89 -1.43 10.39
N PRO A 47 -11.62 -1.94 11.60
CA PRO A 47 -10.27 -2.34 11.99
C PRO A 47 -9.73 -3.55 11.22
N ASN A 48 -10.57 -4.46 10.69
CA ASN A 48 -10.08 -5.73 10.13
C ASN A 48 -9.17 -5.55 8.91
N PRO A 49 -9.53 -4.73 7.90
CA PRO A 49 -8.63 -4.47 6.77
C PRO A 49 -7.34 -3.76 7.22
N LEU A 50 -7.44 -2.86 8.21
CA LEU A 50 -6.30 -2.10 8.74
C LEU A 50 -5.28 -3.01 9.42
N MET A 51 -5.73 -3.94 10.26
CA MET A 51 -4.88 -4.92 10.93
C MET A 51 -4.14 -5.80 9.93
N SER A 52 -4.81 -6.20 8.85
CA SER A 52 -4.20 -6.97 7.75
C SER A 52 -3.15 -6.15 6.97
N GLY A 53 -3.39 -4.85 6.81
CA GLY A 53 -2.42 -3.91 6.26
C GLY A 53 -1.16 -3.82 7.12
N LEU A 54 -1.35 -3.53 8.41
CA LEU A 54 -0.26 -3.38 9.39
C LEU A 54 0.60 -4.64 9.51
N ALA A 55 0.00 -5.82 9.58
CA ALA A 55 0.74 -7.08 9.67
C ALA A 55 1.73 -7.26 8.51
N ALA A 56 1.32 -6.94 7.28
CA ALA A 56 2.19 -7.06 6.12
C ALA A 56 3.25 -5.96 5.99
N VAL A 57 3.14 -4.86 6.74
CA VAL A 57 4.20 -3.86 6.88
C VAL A 57 5.23 -4.32 7.91
N SER A 58 4.81 -5.09 8.91
CA SER A 58 5.67 -5.61 9.98
C SER A 58 6.44 -6.87 9.61
N GLU A 59 6.07 -7.57 8.54
CA GLU A 59 6.83 -8.72 8.05
C GLU A 59 8.20 -8.25 7.51
N PRO A 60 9.32 -8.82 7.99
CA PRO A 60 10.62 -8.55 7.42
C PRO A 60 10.58 -8.88 5.92
N GLN A 61 10.92 -7.92 5.08
CA GLN A 61 11.21 -8.18 3.67
C GLN A 61 12.42 -9.12 3.65
N ILE A 62 12.19 -10.43 3.57
CA ILE A 62 13.27 -11.39 3.34
C ILE A 62 13.84 -11.02 1.97
N PRO A 63 15.09 -10.52 1.87
CA PRO A 63 15.68 -10.28 0.56
C PRO A 63 15.63 -11.60 -0.22
N PRO A 64 15.29 -11.58 -1.52
CA PRO A 64 15.30 -12.78 -2.32
C PRO A 64 16.67 -13.43 -2.16
N THR A 65 16.68 -14.65 -1.61
CA THR A 65 17.91 -15.41 -1.39
C THR A 65 18.51 -15.69 -2.77
N ASP A 66 19.82 -15.48 -2.92
CA ASP A 66 20.60 -15.62 -4.17
C ASP A 66 20.65 -17.06 -4.73
N GLN A 67 19.53 -17.79 -4.77
CA GLN A 67 19.41 -19.12 -5.39
C GLN A 67 18.67 -19.11 -6.74
N GLN A 68 18.59 -17.97 -7.41
CA GLN A 68 18.15 -17.88 -8.81
C GLN A 68 19.19 -17.26 -9.77
N LEU A 69 20.49 -17.40 -9.47
CA LEU A 69 21.57 -17.20 -10.45
C LEU A 69 22.26 -18.53 -10.81
N ALA A 70 21.47 -19.51 -11.25
CA ALA A 70 21.98 -20.65 -12.00
C ALA A 70 21.23 -20.69 -13.34
N ASP A 71 21.64 -19.80 -14.26
CA ASP A 71 21.65 -20.01 -15.71
C ASP A 71 22.08 -18.71 -16.40
N LYS A 72 23.37 -18.41 -16.34
CA LYS A 72 24.03 -17.61 -17.38
C LYS A 72 24.88 -18.56 -18.21
N PRO A 73 24.69 -18.65 -19.54
CA PRO A 73 25.64 -19.37 -20.37
C PRO A 73 26.96 -18.61 -20.35
N THR A 74 28.00 -19.24 -19.80
CA THR A 74 29.39 -18.78 -19.87
C THR A 74 29.81 -18.79 -21.33
N VAL A 75 29.98 -17.61 -21.94
CA VAL A 75 30.61 -17.49 -23.26
C VAL A 75 32.11 -17.70 -23.08
N ASN A 76 32.59 -18.91 -23.35
CA ASN A 76 34.02 -19.18 -23.46
C ASN A 76 34.52 -18.59 -24.80
N HIS A 77 35.36 -17.55 -24.73
CA HIS A 77 36.21 -17.17 -25.85
C HIS A 77 37.26 -18.27 -26.08
N ALA A 78 37.03 -19.11 -27.09
CA ALA A 78 38.06 -19.95 -27.66
C ALA A 78 38.74 -19.16 -28.79
N GLU A 79 39.95 -18.66 -28.53
CA GLU A 79 40.89 -18.29 -29.58
C GLU A 79 41.20 -19.55 -30.40
N ASN A 80 40.98 -19.51 -31.71
CA ASN A 80 41.52 -20.52 -32.60
C ASN A 80 42.11 -19.84 -33.83
N VAL A 81 43.44 -19.85 -33.87
CA VAL A 81 44.29 -19.41 -34.97
C VAL A 81 44.09 -20.37 -36.14
N ALA A 82 43.66 -19.85 -37.30
CA ALA A 82 43.63 -20.61 -38.54
C ALA A 82 45.00 -20.49 -39.23
N LEU A 83 45.75 -21.58 -39.29
CA LEU A 83 46.68 -21.83 -40.40
C LEU A 83 45.85 -22.25 -41.62
N ILE A 84 46.15 -21.68 -42.78
CA ILE A 84 45.61 -22.08 -44.08
C ILE A 84 46.80 -22.53 -44.94
N ASP A 85 46.65 -23.67 -45.60
CA ASP A 85 47.58 -24.25 -46.60
C ASP A 85 47.74 -23.37 -47.86
#